data_AF-A0A7J6V7E9-F1
#
_entry.id   AF-A0A7J6V7E9-F1
#
_cell.length_a   1.000
_cell.length_b   1.000
_cell.length_c   1.000
_cell.angle_alpha   90.00
_cell.angle_beta   90.00
_cell.angle_gamma   90.00
#
_symmetry.space_group_name_H-M   'P 1'
#
loop_
_entity.id
_entity.type
_entity.pdbx_description
1 polymer ?
#
loop_
_entity_poly.entity_id
_entity_poly.type
_entity_poly.pdbx_seq_one_letter_code
_entity_poly.pdbx_strand_id
1 'polypeptide(L)'
;MNKIRQNKATIKEMKGYYGETIRDPKQIGDFIVNHFEEKFKARNIVIDNDLTGLIPMLVTEENNLMLSSMPSHEEIKHAAFTFNADRWL
;
A
#
# COMPACT_ATOMS: atom_id res chain seq x y z
N MET A 1 14.39 -12.34 36.75
CA MET A 1 14.47 -11.48 35.55
C MET A 1 14.99 -12.32 34.38
N ASN A 2 14.11 -12.85 33.53
CA ASN A 2 14.52 -13.73 32.43
C ASN A 2 14.96 -12.91 31.21
N LYS A 3 16.26 -12.89 30.93
CA LYS A 3 16.82 -12.34 29.68
C LYS A 3 16.42 -13.28 28.53
N ILE A 4 15.58 -12.81 27.63
CA ILE A 4 15.26 -13.51 26.38
C ILE A 4 16.57 -13.64 25.57
N ARG A 5 16.98 -14.88 25.31
CA ARG A 5 18.19 -15.19 24.52
C ARG A 5 17.88 -14.94 23.05
N GLN A 6 18.39 -13.86 22.48
CA GLN A 6 18.30 -13.56 21.04
C GLN A 6 19.26 -14.52 20.30
N ASN A 7 18.77 -15.69 19.88
CA ASN A 7 19.54 -16.59 19.02
C ASN A 7 19.66 -15.94 17.63
N LYS A 8 20.87 -15.50 17.25
CA LYS A 8 21.14 -15.01 15.90
C LYS A 8 21.24 -16.21 14.96
N ALA A 9 20.22 -16.43 14.13
CA ALA A 9 20.30 -17.36 13.01
C ALA A 9 21.27 -16.80 11.96
N THR A 10 22.17 -17.62 11.45
CA THR A 10 23.13 -17.25 10.39
C THR A 10 22.96 -18.21 9.22
N ILE A 11 22.85 -17.66 8.01
CA ILE A 11 22.78 -18.45 6.78
C ILE A 11 24.21 -18.91 6.46
N LYS A 12 24.42 -20.23 6.41
CA LYS A 12 25.74 -20.83 6.14
C LYS A 12 25.96 -21.20 4.67
N GLU A 13 24.87 -21.43 3.95
CA GLU A 13 24.90 -21.77 2.54
C GLU A 13 23.58 -21.41 1.88
N MET A 14 23.65 -21.13 0.57
CA MET A 14 22.47 -20.94 -0.27
C MET A 14 22.72 -21.45 -1.68
N LYS A 15 21.64 -21.68 -2.42
CA LYS A 15 21.69 -21.96 -3.84
C LYS A 15 21.59 -20.67 -4.63
N GLY A 16 22.52 -20.47 -5.56
CA GLY A 16 22.46 -19.38 -6.52
C GLY A 16 21.51 -19.69 -7.68
N TYR A 17 21.48 -18.81 -8.68
CA TYR A 17 20.47 -18.85 -9.74
C TYR A 17 20.58 -20.07 -10.66
N TYR A 18 21.76 -20.68 -10.75
CA TYR A 18 22.04 -21.82 -11.61
C TYR A 18 22.27 -23.11 -10.80
N GLY A 19 21.88 -23.11 -9.53
CA GLY A 19 22.01 -24.28 -8.63
C GLY A 19 23.39 -24.45 -8.00
N GLU A 20 24.30 -23.49 -8.20
CA GLU A 20 25.59 -23.41 -7.52
C GLU A 20 25.41 -23.20 -6.02
N THR A 21 26.30 -23.80 -5.20
CA THR A 21 26.27 -23.58 -3.75
C THR A 21 27.20 -22.43 -3.38
N ILE A 22 26.62 -21.37 -2.81
CA ILE A 22 27.34 -20.22 -2.27
C ILE A 22 27.51 -20.43 -0.76
N ARG A 23 28.75 -20.36 -0.27
CA ARG A 23 29.09 -20.53 1.16
C ARG A 23 29.79 -19.33 1.78
N ASP A 24 30.33 -18.45 0.96
CA ASP A 24 30.98 -17.24 1.44
C ASP A 24 29.92 -16.27 1.98
N PRO A 25 30.00 -15.84 3.26
CA PRO A 25 28.98 -14.99 3.87
C PRO A 25 28.79 -13.65 3.17
N LYS A 26 29.86 -13.08 2.58
CA LYS A 26 29.77 -11.83 1.82
C LYS A 26 29.00 -12.07 0.53
N GLN A 27 29.33 -13.12 -0.21
CA GLN A 27 28.60 -13.50 -1.42
C GLN A 27 27.13 -13.84 -1.14
N ILE A 28 26.82 -14.47 -0.01
CA ILE A 28 25.43 -14.70 0.44
C ILE A 28 24.71 -13.36 0.63
N GLY A 29 25.34 -12.41 1.33
CA GLY A 29 24.79 -11.07 1.54
C GLY A 29 24.54 -10.34 0.21
N ASP A 30 25.56 -10.26 -0.64
CA ASP A 30 25.49 -9.60 -1.95
C ASP A 30 24.41 -10.24 -2.84
N PHE A 31 24.30 -11.58 -2.83
CA PHE A 31 23.29 -12.29 -3.59
C PHE A 31 21.87 -11.95 -3.13
N ILE A 32 21.62 -11.93 -1.82
CA ILE A 32 20.29 -11.62 -1.25
C ILE A 32 19.89 -10.19 -1.60
N VAL A 33 20.81 -9.23 -1.44
CA VAL A 33 20.57 -7.82 -1.79
C VAL A 33 20.19 -7.71 -3.26
N ASN A 34 21.04 -8.23 -4.15
CA ASN A 34 20.81 -8.16 -5.59
C ASN A 34 19.50 -8.85 -6.02
N HIS A 35 19.17 -9.99 -5.40
CA HIS A 35 17.92 -10.71 -5.69
C HIS A 35 16.69 -9.84 -5.42
N PHE A 36 16.64 -9.22 -4.25
CA PHE A 36 15.49 -8.42 -3.86
C PHE A 36 15.48 -7.04 -4.51
N GLU A 37 16.65 -6.44 -4.75
CA GLU A 37 16.75 -5.22 -5.55
C GLU A 37 16.16 -5.43 -6.94
N GLU A 38 16.55 -6.48 -7.67
CA GLU A 38 16.02 -6.73 -9.01
C GLU A 38 14.55 -7.19 -8.99
N LYS A 39 14.13 -7.93 -7.95
CA LYS A 39 12.73 -8.35 -7.81
C LYS A 39 11.78 -7.17 -7.56
N PHE A 40 12.21 -6.20 -6.75
CA PHE A 40 11.41 -5.05 -6.37
C PHE A 40 11.78 -3.77 -7.11
N LYS A 41 12.73 -3.83 -8.04
CA LYS A 41 13.05 -2.73 -8.93
C LYS A 41 11.77 -2.27 -9.59
N ALA A 42 11.47 -0.97 -9.43
CA ALA A 42 10.36 -0.35 -10.10
C ALA A 42 10.50 -0.64 -11.60
N ARG A 43 9.63 -1.50 -12.12
CA ARG A 43 9.51 -1.67 -13.56
C ARG A 43 8.80 -0.44 -14.06
N ASN A 44 9.26 0.10 -15.18
CA ASN A 44 8.50 1.10 -15.91
C ASN A 44 7.30 0.36 -16.52
N ILE A 45 6.30 0.08 -15.68
CA ILE A 45 5.07 -0.57 -16.09
C ILE A 45 4.39 0.46 -16.97
N VAL A 46 4.42 0.23 -18.28
CA VAL A 46 3.47 0.85 -19.17
C VAL A 46 2.13 0.28 -18.74
N ILE A 47 1.42 1.03 -17.90
CA ILE A 47 0.03 0.70 -17.58
C ILE A 47 -0.69 0.78 -18.91
N ASP A 48 -1.16 -0.38 -19.38
CA ASP A 48 -1.94 -0.43 -20.60
C ASP A 48 -3.10 0.56 -20.45
N ASN A 49 -3.23 1.50 -21.40
CA ASN A 49 -4.30 2.50 -21.35
C ASN A 49 -5.67 1.81 -21.26
N ASP A 50 -5.78 0.59 -21.82
CA ASP A 50 -6.97 -0.24 -21.73
C ASP A 50 -7.36 -0.58 -20.29
N LEU A 51 -6.39 -0.79 -19.38
CA LEU A 51 -6.67 -1.03 -17.95
C LEU A 51 -7.20 0.21 -17.24
N THR A 52 -6.73 1.40 -17.63
CA THR A 52 -7.24 2.65 -17.05
C THR A 52 -8.67 2.96 -17.48
N GLY A 53 -9.07 2.51 -18.67
CA GLY A 53 -10.45 2.59 -19.16
C GLY A 53 -11.42 1.66 -18.43
N LEU A 54 -10.93 0.67 -17.67
CA LEU A 54 -11.75 -0.24 -16.85
C LEU A 54 -12.05 0.30 -15.45
N ILE A 55 -11.39 1.38 -15.02
CA ILE A 55 -11.67 1.99 -13.73
C ILE A 55 -12.97 2.80 -13.87
N PRO A 56 -14.07 2.40 -13.23
CA PRO A 56 -15.32 3.14 -13.34
C PRO A 56 -15.16 4.53 -12.69
N MET A 57 -15.67 5.56 -13.37
CA MET A 57 -15.74 6.90 -12.81
C MET A 57 -16.85 6.94 -11.75
N LEU A 58 -16.46 6.81 -10.48
CA LEU A 58 -17.40 6.78 -9.34
C LEU A 58 -17.81 8.16 -8.85
N VAL A 59 -16.96 9.17 -9.09
CA VAL A 59 -17.21 10.55 -8.68
C VAL A 59 -17.19 11.41 -9.92
N THR A 60 -18.35 11.95 -10.29
CA THR A 60 -18.47 12.83 -11.44
C THR A 60 -18.04 14.25 -11.09
N GLU A 61 -17.82 15.08 -12.11
CA GLU A 61 -17.58 16.52 -11.92
C GLU A 61 -18.73 17.19 -11.15
N GLU A 62 -19.98 16.80 -11.44
CA GLU A 62 -21.15 17.26 -10.71
C GLU A 62 -21.11 16.87 -9.22
N ASN A 63 -20.69 15.63 -8.90
CA ASN A 63 -20.51 15.22 -7.51
C ASN A 63 -19.45 16.08 -6.81
N ASN A 64 -18.33 16.37 -7.48
CA ASN A 64 -17.28 17.23 -6.92
C ASN A 64 -17.78 18.66 -6.70
N LEU A 65 -18.53 19.21 -7.65
CA LEU A 65 -19.12 20.55 -7.51
C LEU A 65 -20.10 20.60 -6.35
N MET A 66 -20.97 19.61 -6.23
CA MET A 66 -21.90 19.49 -5.10
C MET A 66 -21.14 19.39 -3.76
N LEU A 67 -20.14 18.50 -3.64
CA LEU A 67 -19.41 18.25 -2.40
C LEU A 67 -18.45 19.38 -1.99
N SER A 68 -17.97 20.18 -2.95
CA SER A 68 -17.08 21.31 -2.71
C SER A 68 -17.82 22.65 -2.55
N SER A 69 -19.11 22.70 -2.90
CA SER A 69 -19.93 23.89 -2.75
C SER A 69 -20.15 24.24 -1.27
N MET A 70 -20.28 25.54 -0.99
CA MET A 70 -20.74 25.95 0.33
C MET A 70 -22.21 25.59 0.48
N PRO A 71 -22.59 24.88 1.56
CA PRO A 71 -23.98 24.53 1.79
C PRO A 71 -24.79 25.79 2.06
N SER A 72 -26.02 25.79 1.59
CA SER A 72 -26.99 26.84 1.84
C SER A 72 -27.44 26.86 3.30
N HIS A 73 -28.03 27.99 3.71
CA HIS A 73 -28.58 28.13 5.06
C HIS A 73 -29.62 27.05 5.38
N GLU A 74 -30.46 26.67 4.41
CA GLU A 74 -31.47 25.63 4.60
C GLU A 74 -30.86 24.24 4.71
N GLU A 75 -29.81 23.91 3.95
CA GLU A 75 -29.09 22.64 4.09
C GLU A 75 -28.40 22.52 5.46
N ILE A 76 -27.79 23.61 5.93
CA ILE A 76 -27.19 23.68 7.27
C ILE A 76 -28.25 23.46 8.35
N LYS A 77 -29.37 24.18 8.27
CA LYS A 77 -30.48 24.07 9.21
C LYS A 77 -31.06 22.65 9.18
N HIS A 78 -31.33 22.12 8.00
CA HIS A 78 -31.84 20.76 7.85
C HIS A 78 -30.87 19.75 8.48
N ALA A 79 -29.58 19.77 8.13
CA ALA A 79 -28.59 18.87 8.71
C ALA A 79 -28.48 19.00 10.24
N ALA A 80 -28.46 20.22 10.77
CA ALA A 80 -28.35 20.45 12.22
C ALA A 80 -29.56 19.93 13.01
N PHE A 81 -30.78 20.03 12.46
CA PHE A 81 -32.01 19.71 13.17
C PHE A 81 -32.64 18.35 12.80
N THR A 82 -32.22 17.72 11.70
CA THR A 82 -32.73 16.40 11.28
C THR A 82 -31.75 15.26 11.53
N PHE A 83 -30.43 15.53 11.61
CA PHE A 83 -29.42 14.47 11.69
C PHE A 83 -29.29 13.80 13.07
N ASN A 84 -30.19 14.08 14.03
CA ASN A 84 -30.22 13.35 15.31
C ASN A 84 -31.51 13.56 16.14
N ALA A 85 -32.69 13.40 15.53
CA ALA A 85 -33.94 13.48 16.29
C ALA A 85 -34.11 12.36 17.34
N ASP A 86 -33.36 11.24 17.22
CA ASP A 86 -33.50 10.05 18.08
C ASP A 86 -32.36 9.84 19.09
N ARG A 87 -31.56 10.86 19.42
CA ARG A 87 -30.40 10.68 20.34
C ARG A 87 -30.24 11.72 21.45
N TRP A 88 -31.34 12.37 21.83
CA TRP A 88 -31.39 13.28 22.99
C TRP A 88 -32.62 13.05 23.88
N LEU A 89 -33.01 11.78 24.09
CA LEU A 89 -33.84 11.34 25.20
C LEU A 89 -33.21 10.11 25.85
#